data_AF-A0A6C0DSZ6-F1
#
_entry.id   AF-A0A6C0DSZ6-F1
#
_cell.length_a   1.000
_cell.length_b   1.000
_cell.length_c   1.000
_cell.angle_alpha   90.00
_cell.angle_beta   90.00
_cell.angle_gamma   90.00
#
_symmetry.space_group_name_H-M   'P 1'
#
loop_
_entity.id
_entity.type
_entity.pdbx_description
1 polymer ?
#
loop_
_entity_poly.entity_id
_entity_poly.type
_entity_poly.pdbx_seq_one_letter_code
_entity_poly.pdbx_strand_id
1 'polypeptide(L)'
;MPCGCGKKRTGTIHFMGQPNSDVPEPEEWGPIVWKYLHCLTEKIGTSGNKIVDTDQANYMETLLTTLHLVIPCPECQAHAASYISSNPIPSLKGLYNEQLRTTVRNWLFTFHNHIRSTKGQSIMLNSPDECAGQYAGCFIPKCEYTLFVQNVAYAVRQGWVRVDNWRRWYSNSERMRIISGNVVL
;
A
#
# COMPACT_ATOMS: atom_id res chain seq x y z
N MET A 1 20.86 -45.71 28.41
CA MET A 1 20.73 -44.89 27.18
C MET A 1 20.82 -43.42 27.59
N PRO A 2 21.93 -42.72 27.33
CA PRO A 2 22.12 -41.38 27.86
C PRO A 2 21.71 -40.30 26.84
N CYS A 3 21.00 -39.31 27.37
CA CYS A 3 20.79 -37.96 26.84
C CYS A 3 22.14 -37.21 26.71
N GLY A 4 22.28 -36.34 25.70
CA GLY A 4 23.49 -35.54 25.51
C GLY A 4 23.26 -34.29 24.66
N CYS A 5 22.85 -33.20 25.31
CA CYS A 5 23.03 -31.85 24.76
C CYS A 5 24.51 -31.46 24.85
N GLY A 6 25.12 -30.99 23.75
CA GLY A 6 26.48 -30.44 23.76
C GLY A 6 26.98 -29.97 22.39
N LYS A 7 27.06 -28.65 22.21
CA LYS A 7 27.47 -27.88 21.01
C LYS A 7 28.86 -28.26 20.46
N LYS A 8 29.01 -28.22 19.13
CA LYS A 8 30.20 -27.66 18.46
C LYS A 8 29.80 -26.87 17.21
N ARG A 9 30.21 -25.59 17.19
CA ARG A 9 30.22 -24.72 16.01
C ARG A 9 31.23 -25.27 15.01
N THR A 10 30.79 -25.55 13.79
CA THR A 10 31.65 -25.69 12.62
C THR A 10 31.25 -24.61 11.63
N GLY A 11 32.18 -23.69 11.37
CA GLY A 11 32.02 -22.68 10.33
C GLY A 11 31.81 -23.35 8.99
N THR A 12 30.86 -22.84 8.21
CA THR A 12 30.73 -23.19 6.81
C THR A 12 30.57 -21.90 6.02
N ILE A 13 31.46 -21.80 5.04
CA ILE A 13 31.72 -20.69 4.13
C ILE A 13 30.40 -20.26 3.47
N HIS A 14 30.12 -18.96 3.49
CA HIS A 14 29.02 -18.34 2.74
C HIS A 14 29.22 -18.59 1.23
N PHE A 15 28.48 -19.54 0.68
CA PHE A 15 28.18 -19.60 -0.74
C PHE A 15 27.03 -18.62 -1.02
N MET A 16 27.30 -17.60 -1.83
CA MET A 16 26.31 -16.61 -2.27
C MET A 16 25.26 -17.28 -3.15
N GLY A 17 24.06 -17.46 -2.59
CA GLY A 17 22.92 -18.06 -3.27
C GLY A 17 21.91 -18.59 -2.27
N GLN A 18 21.28 -17.71 -1.47
CA GLN A 18 20.15 -18.11 -0.64
C GLN A 18 18.85 -17.89 -1.41
N PRO A 19 18.01 -18.93 -1.57
CA PRO A 19 16.60 -18.76 -1.86
C PRO A 19 15.88 -18.56 -0.53
N ASN A 20 16.02 -17.39 0.10
CA ASN A 20 15.15 -17.04 1.22
C ASN A 20 13.83 -16.54 0.65
N SER A 21 12.95 -17.49 0.34
CA SER A 21 11.53 -17.22 0.10
C SER A 21 10.83 -17.02 1.45
N ASP A 22 11.24 -16.00 2.20
CA ASP A 22 10.58 -15.64 3.44
C ASP A 22 9.17 -15.13 3.09
N VAL A 23 8.18 -15.58 3.87
CA VAL A 23 6.78 -15.15 3.72
C VAL A 23 6.71 -13.63 3.88
N PRO A 24 6.00 -12.90 3.00
CA PRO A 24 5.79 -11.46 3.13
C PRO A 24 5.27 -11.04 4.51
N GLU A 25 6.14 -10.52 5.37
CA GLU A 25 5.73 -10.01 6.68
C GLU A 25 5.05 -8.64 6.50
N PRO A 26 3.85 -8.41 7.07
CA PRO A 26 3.13 -7.13 6.96
C PRO A 26 3.95 -5.90 7.35
N GLU A 27 4.90 -6.05 8.26
CA GLU A 27 5.79 -5.01 8.74
C GLU A 27 6.80 -4.54 7.67
N GLU A 28 7.12 -5.38 6.69
CA GLU A 28 8.07 -5.06 5.61
C GLU A 28 7.41 -4.29 4.46
N TRP A 29 6.23 -4.73 4.02
CA TRP A 29 5.54 -4.13 2.86
C TRP A 29 4.43 -3.15 3.24
N GLY A 30 3.84 -3.29 4.43
CA GLY A 30 2.72 -2.47 4.90
C GLY A 30 3.03 -0.97 4.95
N PRO A 31 4.13 -0.54 5.60
CA PRO A 31 4.53 0.87 5.61
C PRO A 31 4.72 1.46 4.20
N ILE A 32 5.22 0.66 3.26
CA ILE A 32 5.50 1.07 1.88
C ILE A 32 4.19 1.37 1.15
N VAL A 33 3.21 0.46 1.21
CA VAL A 33 1.92 0.67 0.53
C VAL A 33 1.12 1.83 1.14
N TRP A 34 1.16 2.00 2.48
CA TRP A 34 0.51 3.14 3.13
C TRP A 34 1.15 4.46 2.71
N LYS A 35 2.48 4.54 2.76
CA LYS A 35 3.23 5.69 2.26
C LYS A 35 2.85 5.94 0.79
N TYR A 36 2.82 4.91 -0.06
CA TYR A 36 2.47 5.07 -1.47
C TYR A 36 1.10 5.70 -1.69
N LEU A 37 0.06 5.19 -1.04
CA LEU A 37 -1.29 5.72 -1.19
C LEU A 37 -1.41 7.16 -0.66
N HIS A 38 -0.78 7.48 0.47
CA HIS A 38 -0.77 8.84 1.01
C HIS A 38 0.01 9.81 0.13
N CYS A 39 1.16 9.40 -0.41
CA CYS A 39 1.96 10.27 -1.29
C CYS A 39 1.28 10.50 -2.64
N LEU A 40 0.57 9.50 -3.18
CA LEU A 40 -0.31 9.73 -4.34
C LEU A 40 -1.43 10.74 -3.99
N THR A 41 -2.07 10.57 -2.82
CA THR A 41 -3.16 11.44 -2.38
C THR A 41 -2.75 12.91 -2.32
N GLU A 42 -1.54 13.23 -1.85
CA GLU A 42 -1.11 14.63 -1.80
C GLU A 42 -0.83 15.27 -3.18
N LYS A 43 -0.72 14.44 -4.23
CA LYS A 43 -0.44 14.86 -5.61
C LYS A 43 -1.67 14.98 -6.50
N ILE A 44 -2.80 14.37 -6.15
CA ILE A 44 -4.03 14.49 -6.96
C ILE A 44 -4.67 15.86 -6.83
N GLY A 45 -5.46 16.27 -7.82
CA GLY A 45 -6.12 17.57 -7.81
C GLY A 45 -5.12 18.74 -7.88
N THR A 46 -3.91 18.51 -8.40
CA THR A 46 -2.91 19.57 -8.57
C THR A 46 -2.65 19.92 -10.04
N SER A 47 -3.32 19.23 -10.97
CA SER A 47 -3.04 19.35 -12.40
C SER A 47 -3.51 20.67 -13.01
N GLY A 48 -4.49 21.34 -12.38
CA GLY A 48 -5.20 22.48 -12.97
C GLY A 48 -6.08 22.11 -14.17
N ASN A 49 -6.21 20.83 -14.51
CA ASN A 49 -6.94 20.33 -15.67
C ASN A 49 -7.99 19.30 -15.24
N LYS A 50 -9.27 19.63 -15.45
CA LYS A 50 -10.40 18.77 -15.05
C LYS A 50 -10.39 17.39 -15.70
N ILE A 51 -9.84 17.25 -16.91
CA ILE A 51 -9.73 15.95 -17.59
C ILE A 51 -8.72 15.08 -16.84
N VAL A 52 -7.55 15.63 -16.53
CA VAL A 52 -6.51 14.92 -15.77
C VAL A 52 -7.00 14.58 -14.37
N ASP A 53 -7.65 15.52 -13.67
CA ASP A 53 -8.22 15.28 -12.35
C ASP A 53 -9.34 14.21 -12.38
N THR A 54 -10.12 14.13 -13.47
CA THR A 54 -11.12 13.06 -13.65
C THR A 54 -10.45 11.69 -13.75
N ASP A 55 -9.36 11.58 -14.50
CA ASP A 55 -8.59 10.35 -14.57
C ASP A 55 -7.94 10.00 -13.23
N GLN A 56 -7.39 10.99 -12.51
CA GLN A 56 -6.87 10.81 -11.15
C GLN A 56 -7.95 10.29 -10.20
N ALA A 57 -9.15 10.85 -10.23
CA ALA A 57 -10.28 10.40 -9.43
C ALA A 57 -10.65 8.95 -9.76
N ASN A 58 -10.79 8.59 -11.04
CA ASN A 58 -11.14 7.24 -11.47
C ASN A 58 -10.09 6.19 -11.05
N TYR A 59 -8.81 6.49 -11.24
CA TYR A 59 -7.73 5.58 -10.85
C TYR A 59 -7.62 5.48 -9.33
N MET A 60 -7.70 6.59 -8.59
CA MET A 60 -7.65 6.57 -7.12
C MET A 60 -8.81 5.76 -6.53
N GLU A 61 -10.04 6.00 -7.01
CA GLU A 61 -11.23 5.25 -6.58
C GLU A 61 -11.02 3.75 -6.85
N THR A 62 -10.51 3.39 -8.02
CA THR A 62 -10.20 1.98 -8.35
C THR A 62 -9.14 1.40 -7.42
N LEU A 63 -8.04 2.11 -7.17
CA LEU A 63 -6.93 1.64 -6.32
C LEU A 63 -7.40 1.37 -4.89
N LEU A 64 -8.19 2.28 -4.32
CA LEU A 64 -8.66 2.18 -2.94
C LEU A 64 -9.77 1.12 -2.80
N THR A 65 -10.74 1.08 -3.73
CA THR A 65 -11.84 0.09 -3.68
C THR A 65 -11.34 -1.34 -3.84
N THR A 66 -10.28 -1.55 -4.63
CA THR A 66 -9.74 -2.88 -4.93
C THR A 66 -8.48 -3.23 -4.13
N LEU A 67 -8.05 -2.40 -3.18
CA LEU A 67 -6.84 -2.64 -2.39
C LEU A 67 -6.86 -4.00 -1.66
N HIS A 68 -8.01 -4.35 -1.08
CA HIS A 68 -8.20 -5.62 -0.37
C HIS A 68 -7.98 -6.87 -1.26
N LEU A 69 -7.99 -6.73 -2.60
CA LEU A 69 -7.78 -7.83 -3.53
C LEU A 69 -6.31 -8.09 -3.87
N VAL A 70 -5.40 -7.19 -3.48
CA VAL A 70 -3.98 -7.22 -3.88
C VAL A 70 -3.00 -7.19 -2.71
N ILE A 71 -3.48 -6.99 -1.49
CA ILE A 71 -2.64 -7.03 -0.28
C ILE A 71 -2.01 -8.43 -0.14
N PRO A 72 -0.68 -8.57 0.05
CA PRO A 72 0.01 -9.86 0.09
C PRO A 72 -0.13 -10.60 1.43
N CYS A 73 -1.28 -10.51 2.09
CA CYS A 73 -1.58 -11.19 3.36
C CYS A 73 -3.09 -11.45 3.48
N PRO A 74 -3.55 -12.71 3.54
CA PRO A 74 -4.99 -13.05 3.59
C PRO A 74 -5.75 -12.40 4.75
N GLU A 75 -5.15 -12.33 5.93
CA GLU A 75 -5.76 -11.67 7.09
C GLU A 75 -5.94 -10.17 6.86
N CYS A 76 -4.90 -9.50 6.33
CA CYS A 76 -4.99 -8.08 6.00
C CYS A 76 -6.00 -7.81 4.87
N GLN A 77 -6.16 -8.73 3.91
CA GLN A 77 -7.22 -8.64 2.90
C GLN A 77 -8.61 -8.67 3.55
N ALA A 78 -8.84 -9.58 4.51
CA ALA A 78 -10.12 -9.69 5.22
C ALA A 78 -10.44 -8.42 6.02
N HIS A 79 -9.46 -7.86 6.74
CA HIS A 79 -9.63 -6.59 7.45
C HIS A 79 -9.94 -5.43 6.50
N ALA A 80 -9.20 -5.31 5.41
CA ALA A 80 -9.44 -4.27 4.41
C ALA A 80 -10.81 -4.41 3.74
N ALA A 81 -11.21 -5.64 3.38
CA ALA A 81 -12.50 -5.91 2.75
C ALA A 81 -13.67 -5.55 3.69
N SER A 82 -13.57 -5.95 4.97
CA SER A 82 -14.57 -5.61 5.99
C SER A 82 -14.74 -4.09 6.16
N TYR A 83 -13.61 -3.37 6.27
CA TYR A 83 -13.65 -1.91 6.38
C TYR A 83 -14.23 -1.25 5.13
N ILE A 84 -13.73 -1.59 3.93
CA ILE A 84 -14.18 -0.99 2.67
C ILE A 84 -15.66 -1.27 2.42
N SER A 85 -16.16 -2.46 2.76
CA SER A 85 -17.58 -2.78 2.64
C SER A 85 -18.46 -1.96 3.58
N SER A 86 -17.98 -1.66 4.79
CA SER A 86 -18.73 -0.91 5.81
C SER A 86 -18.57 0.60 5.66
N ASN A 87 -17.48 1.04 5.03
CA ASN A 87 -17.09 2.45 4.86
C ASN A 87 -16.67 2.67 3.40
N PRO A 88 -17.62 2.57 2.44
CA PRO A 88 -17.30 2.71 1.03
C PRO A 88 -16.66 4.07 0.75
N ILE A 89 -15.74 4.09 -0.20
CA ILE A 89 -15.11 5.33 -0.66
C ILE A 89 -16.21 6.20 -1.27
N PRO A 90 -16.30 7.49 -0.91
CA PRO A 90 -17.25 8.40 -1.53
C PRO A 90 -16.92 8.53 -3.02
N SER A 91 -17.94 8.75 -3.86
CA SER A 91 -17.69 8.92 -5.29
C SER A 91 -16.74 10.10 -5.52
N LEU A 92 -15.62 9.83 -6.18
CA LEU A 92 -14.61 10.85 -6.50
C LEU A 92 -14.92 11.58 -7.81
N LYS A 93 -15.87 11.07 -8.59
CA LYS A 93 -16.26 11.63 -9.87
C LYS A 93 -16.84 13.03 -9.70
N GLY A 94 -16.31 13.98 -10.46
CA GLY A 94 -16.74 15.38 -10.41
C GLY A 94 -16.13 16.18 -9.25
N LEU A 95 -15.29 15.56 -8.41
CA LEU A 95 -14.42 16.28 -7.49
C LEU A 95 -13.15 16.69 -8.22
N TYR A 96 -12.67 17.90 -7.91
CA TYR A 96 -11.48 18.48 -8.53
C TYR A 96 -10.64 19.20 -7.48
N ASN A 97 -9.40 19.49 -7.83
CA ASN A 97 -8.52 20.31 -7.00
C ASN A 97 -8.43 19.83 -5.53
N GLU A 98 -8.43 20.76 -4.57
CA GLU A 98 -8.39 20.48 -3.13
C GLU A 98 -9.55 19.59 -2.67
N GLN A 99 -10.72 19.70 -3.30
CA GLN A 99 -11.88 18.90 -2.91
C GLN A 99 -11.63 17.41 -3.16
N LEU A 100 -11.07 17.06 -4.33
CA LEU A 100 -10.67 15.69 -4.65
C LEU A 100 -9.64 15.19 -3.64
N ARG A 101 -8.58 15.96 -3.44
CA ARG A 101 -7.47 15.61 -2.54
C ARG A 101 -7.92 15.43 -1.09
N THR A 102 -8.64 16.39 -0.52
CA THR A 102 -9.14 16.33 0.86
C THR A 102 -10.12 15.17 1.06
N THR A 103 -10.97 14.88 0.09
CA THR A 103 -11.91 13.76 0.18
C THR A 103 -11.18 12.43 0.29
N VAL A 104 -10.17 12.21 -0.56
CA VAL A 104 -9.36 11.00 -0.53
C VAL A 104 -8.52 10.93 0.75
N ARG A 105 -7.89 12.04 1.15
CA ARG A 105 -7.08 12.12 2.37
C ARG A 105 -7.88 11.73 3.61
N ASN A 106 -9.07 12.30 3.78
CA ASN A 106 -9.91 12.02 4.93
C ASN A 106 -10.29 10.55 4.99
N TRP A 107 -10.74 9.97 3.87
CA TRP A 107 -11.11 8.55 3.84
C TRP A 107 -9.91 7.65 4.13
N LEU A 108 -8.76 7.90 3.50
CA LEU A 108 -7.56 7.08 3.64
C LEU A 108 -6.95 7.20 5.05
N PHE A 109 -6.99 8.39 5.65
CA PHE A 109 -6.58 8.63 7.04
C PHE A 109 -7.43 7.81 8.02
N THR A 110 -8.76 7.91 7.92
CA THR A 110 -9.68 7.14 8.79
C THR A 110 -9.48 5.64 8.59
N PHE A 111 -9.29 5.19 7.34
CA PHE A 111 -9.03 3.80 7.03
C PHE A 111 -7.73 3.30 7.68
N HIS A 112 -6.61 4.01 7.47
CA HIS A 112 -5.32 3.62 8.02
C HIS A 112 -5.38 3.56 9.56
N ASN A 113 -6.01 4.55 10.21
CA ASN A 113 -6.17 4.56 11.66
C ASN A 113 -7.07 3.42 12.17
N HIS A 114 -8.15 3.10 11.47
CA HIS A 114 -9.00 1.96 11.82
C HIS A 114 -8.23 0.64 11.81
N ILE A 115 -7.40 0.41 10.77
CA ILE A 115 -6.56 -0.80 10.68
C ILE A 115 -5.54 -0.84 11.83
N ARG A 116 -4.91 0.29 12.15
CA ARG A 116 -3.98 0.37 13.30
C ARG A 116 -4.67 0.04 14.61
N SER A 117 -5.83 0.64 14.89
CA SER A 117 -6.61 0.36 16.10
C SER A 117 -7.03 -1.12 16.19
N THR A 118 -7.47 -1.70 15.08
CA THR A 118 -7.86 -3.13 15.02
C THR A 118 -6.69 -4.06 15.36
N LYS A 119 -5.48 -3.69 14.92
CA LYS A 119 -4.24 -4.41 15.26
C LYS A 119 -3.66 -4.04 16.64
N GLY A 120 -4.30 -3.19 17.43
CA GLY A 120 -3.77 -2.69 18.70
C GLY A 120 -2.50 -1.83 18.56
N GLN A 121 -2.26 -1.26 17.38
CA GLN A 121 -1.12 -0.38 17.11
C GLN A 121 -1.43 1.06 17.50
N SER A 122 -0.41 1.79 17.95
CA SER A 122 -0.55 3.22 18.31
C SER A 122 -0.96 4.06 17.10
N ILE A 123 -1.82 5.06 17.29
CA ILE A 123 -2.11 6.05 16.24
C ILE A 123 -0.88 6.94 16.03
N MET A 124 -0.45 7.12 14.78
CA MET A 124 0.75 7.92 14.46
C MET A 124 0.43 9.39 14.23
N LEU A 125 -0.75 9.67 13.64
CA LEU A 125 -1.20 10.99 13.25
C LEU A 125 -2.64 11.17 13.74
N ASN A 126 -2.93 12.30 14.37
CA ASN A 126 -4.20 12.54 15.06
C ASN A 126 -5.20 13.31 14.20
N SER A 127 -4.78 13.88 13.08
CA SER A 127 -5.67 14.59 12.16
C SER A 127 -5.29 14.40 10.68
N PRO A 128 -6.25 14.59 9.76
CA PRO A 128 -5.96 14.68 8.33
C PRO A 128 -4.97 15.80 7.98
N ASP A 129 -4.95 16.90 8.72
CA ASP A 129 -4.03 18.02 8.48
C ASP A 129 -2.59 17.65 8.83
N GLU A 130 -2.37 16.94 9.95
CA GLU A 130 -1.08 16.34 10.27
C GLU A 130 -0.65 15.34 9.18
N CYS A 131 -1.61 14.58 8.63
CA CYS A 131 -1.35 13.66 7.52
C CYS A 131 -0.92 14.40 6.25
N ALA A 132 -1.58 15.51 5.90
CA ALA A 132 -1.18 16.35 4.79
C ALA A 132 0.25 16.87 4.97
N GLY A 133 0.58 17.36 6.18
CA GLY A 133 1.92 17.83 6.53
C GLY A 133 2.99 16.73 6.43
N GLN A 134 2.71 15.54 6.95
CA GLN A 134 3.63 14.41 6.93
C GLN A 134 3.99 13.92 5.53
N TYR A 135 3.01 13.94 4.61
CA TYR A 135 3.19 13.46 3.25
C TYR A 135 3.36 14.57 2.21
N ALA A 136 3.45 15.84 2.66
CA ALA A 136 3.78 16.96 1.81
C ALA A 136 5.15 16.75 1.13
N GLY A 137 5.17 16.77 -0.20
CA GLY A 137 6.41 16.55 -0.96
C GLY A 137 6.96 15.11 -0.88
N CYS A 138 6.17 14.15 -0.39
CA CYS A 138 6.62 12.78 -0.23
C CYS A 138 7.03 12.12 -1.57
N PHE A 139 8.04 11.25 -1.47
CA PHE A 139 8.45 10.30 -2.49
C PHE A 139 8.74 8.92 -1.87
N ILE A 140 8.80 7.91 -2.71
CA ILE A 140 9.14 6.54 -2.34
C ILE A 140 10.38 6.11 -3.12
N PRO A 141 11.44 5.67 -2.43
CA PRO A 141 12.58 5.05 -3.09
C PRO A 141 12.15 3.88 -3.98
N LYS A 142 12.67 3.82 -5.19
CA LYS A 142 12.38 2.75 -6.16
C LYS A 142 12.60 1.34 -5.58
N CYS A 143 13.60 1.16 -4.71
CA CYS A 143 13.85 -0.10 -4.03
C CYS A 143 12.71 -0.51 -3.08
N GLU A 144 12.15 0.42 -2.30
CA GLU A 144 10.98 0.17 -1.44
C GLU A 144 9.76 -0.22 -2.29
N TYR A 145 9.46 0.54 -3.35
CA TYR A 145 8.34 0.20 -4.24
C TYR A 145 8.54 -1.17 -4.91
N THR A 146 9.77 -1.50 -5.31
CA THR A 146 10.11 -2.80 -5.89
C THR A 146 9.92 -3.93 -4.87
N LEU A 147 10.27 -3.71 -3.60
CA LEU A 147 10.03 -4.66 -2.52
C LEU A 147 8.54 -4.95 -2.35
N PHE A 148 7.68 -3.92 -2.35
CA PHE A 148 6.23 -4.12 -2.32
C PHE A 148 5.74 -4.97 -3.50
N VAL A 149 6.18 -4.64 -4.73
CA VAL A 149 5.83 -5.41 -5.93
C VAL A 149 6.28 -6.87 -5.83
N GLN A 150 7.47 -7.14 -5.29
CA GLN A 150 7.99 -8.49 -5.09
C GLN A 150 7.15 -9.29 -4.06
N ASN A 151 6.71 -8.64 -2.99
CA ASN A 151 5.82 -9.22 -1.99
C ASN A 151 4.45 -9.59 -2.59
N VAL A 152 3.86 -8.72 -3.43
CA VAL A 152 2.63 -9.07 -4.15
C VAL A 152 2.87 -10.20 -5.16
N ALA A 153 3.99 -10.19 -5.87
CA ALA A 153 4.34 -11.28 -6.77
C ALA A 153 4.49 -12.63 -6.04
N TYR A 154 5.03 -12.62 -4.82
CA TYR A 154 5.02 -13.80 -3.95
C TYR A 154 3.59 -14.25 -3.63
N ALA A 155 2.73 -13.34 -3.18
CA ALA A 155 1.34 -13.66 -2.85
C ALA A 155 0.54 -14.19 -4.06
N VAL A 156 0.84 -13.71 -5.27
CA VAL A 156 0.29 -14.28 -6.52
C VAL A 156 0.74 -15.72 -6.73
N ARG A 157 2.03 -16.04 -6.51
CA ARG A 157 2.54 -17.42 -6.63
C ARG A 157 1.93 -18.36 -5.59
N GLN A 158 1.62 -17.86 -4.40
CA GLN A 158 0.93 -18.63 -3.35
C GLN A 158 -0.58 -18.72 -3.55
N GLY A 159 -1.16 -18.04 -4.55
CA GLY A 159 -2.60 -18.02 -4.79
C GLY A 159 -3.40 -17.14 -3.83
N TRP A 160 -2.75 -16.34 -2.98
CA TRP A 160 -3.42 -15.39 -2.07
C TRP A 160 -3.96 -14.18 -2.81
N VAL A 161 -3.31 -13.80 -3.92
CA VAL A 161 -3.74 -12.70 -4.79
C VAL A 161 -3.97 -13.25 -6.19
N ARG A 162 -5.14 -12.97 -6.76
CA ARG A 162 -5.43 -13.35 -8.16
C ARG A 162 -4.58 -12.50 -9.11
N VAL A 163 -3.93 -13.14 -10.08
CA VAL A 163 -3.07 -12.46 -11.05
C VAL A 163 -3.79 -11.34 -11.82
N ASP A 164 -5.07 -11.51 -12.14
CA ASP A 164 -5.86 -10.51 -12.87
C ASP A 164 -6.14 -9.27 -12.01
N ASN A 165 -6.41 -9.47 -10.71
CA ASN A 165 -6.59 -8.38 -9.75
C ASN A 165 -5.30 -7.57 -9.64
N TRP A 166 -4.17 -8.26 -9.48
CA TRP A 166 -2.86 -7.61 -9.41
C TRP A 166 -2.53 -6.84 -10.70
N ARG A 167 -2.68 -7.46 -11.88
CA ARG A 167 -2.42 -6.80 -13.17
C ARG A 167 -3.24 -5.53 -13.34
N ARG A 168 -4.53 -5.58 -12.99
CA ARG A 168 -5.42 -4.42 -13.09
C ARG A 168 -5.03 -3.32 -12.11
N TRP A 169 -4.80 -3.67 -10.84
CA TRP A 169 -4.42 -2.72 -9.81
C TRP A 169 -3.08 -2.05 -10.15
N TYR A 170 -2.07 -2.83 -10.49
CA TYR A 170 -0.74 -2.34 -10.88
C TYR A 170 -0.79 -1.46 -12.13
N SER A 171 -1.57 -1.84 -13.15
CA SER A 171 -1.73 -1.00 -14.34
C SER A 171 -2.36 0.36 -14.01
N ASN A 172 -3.37 0.40 -13.15
CA ASN A 172 -3.97 1.66 -12.70
C ASN A 172 -3.02 2.45 -11.79
N SER A 173 -2.23 1.78 -10.95
CA SER A 173 -1.26 2.43 -10.07
C SER A 173 -0.15 3.11 -10.85
N GLU A 174 0.34 2.47 -11.93
CA GLU A 174 1.33 3.06 -12.83
C GLU A 174 0.77 4.26 -13.59
N ARG A 175 -0.45 4.17 -14.12
CA ARG A 175 -1.12 5.31 -14.78
C ARG A 175 -1.29 6.47 -13.81
N MET A 176 -1.77 6.17 -12.60
CA MET A 176 -1.94 7.15 -11.53
C MET A 176 -0.63 7.85 -11.18
N ARG A 177 0.44 7.07 -11.01
CA ARG A 177 1.78 7.58 -10.72
C ARG A 177 2.28 8.53 -11.81
N ILE A 178 2.03 8.23 -13.09
CA ILE A 178 2.42 9.09 -14.21
C ILE A 178 1.65 10.41 -14.19
N ILE A 179 0.32 10.36 -14.07
CA ILE A 179 -0.53 11.56 -14.18
C ILE A 179 -0.51 12.44 -12.92
N SER A 180 0.01 11.95 -11.80
CA SER A 180 0.16 12.70 -10.54
C SER A 180 1.61 13.18 -10.30
N GLY A 181 2.50 13.12 -11.30
CA GLY A 181 3.85 13.69 -11.19
C GLY A 181 4.87 12.79 -10.48
N ASN A 182 4.81 11.48 -10.76
CA ASN A 182 5.68 10.39 -10.30
C ASN A 182 6.19 10.48 -8.85
N VAL A 183 5.59 9.68 -7.97
CA VAL A 183 5.97 9.60 -6.55
C VAL A 183 7.05 8.56 -6.24
N VAL A 184 7.50 7.78 -7.22
CA VAL A 184 8.56 6.75 -7.03
C VAL A 184 9.81 7.17 -7.77
N LEU A 185 10.91 7.37 -7.03
CA LEU A 185 12.18 7.91 -7.51
C LEU A 185 13.34 6.93 -7.30
#